data_AF-A0A7G1NS70-F1
#
_entry.id   AF-A0A7G1NS70-F1
#
_cell.length_a   1.000
_cell.length_b   1.000
_cell.length_c   1.000
_cell.angle_alpha   90.00
_cell.angle_beta   90.00
_cell.angle_gamma   90.00
#
_symmetry.space_group_name_H-M   'P 1'
#
loop_
_entity.id
_entity.type
_entity.pdbx_description
1 polymer ?
#
loop_
_entity_poly.entity_id
_entity_poly.type
_entity_poly.pdbx_seq_one_letter_code
_entity_poly.pdbx_strand_id
1 'polypeptide(L)' 'MVHHERMSELPAVRAARPVHIPDDRLPAASAVQGAALVRPEFLIEVEAFAVVAP' A
#
# COMPACT_ATOMS: atom_id res chain seq x y z
N MET A 1 -3.96 5.34 -1.74
CA MET A 1 -4.26 4.37 -2.82
C MET A 1 -3.04 3.49 -3.00
N VAL A 2 -3.21 2.17 -3.15
CA VAL A 2 -2.08 1.26 -3.35
C VAL A 2 -2.12 0.70 -4.77
N HIS A 3 -1.06 0.96 -5.53
CA HIS A 3 -0.89 0.43 -6.88
C HIS A 3 0.00 -0.81 -6.82
N HIS A 4 -0.51 -1.92 -7.33
CA HIS A 4 0.24 -3.16 -7.47
C HIS A 4 0.49 -3.49 -8.93
N GLU A 5 1.65 -4.06 -9.23
CA GLU A 5 1.86 -4.67 -10.55
C GLU A 5 1.16 -6.04 -10.63
N ARG A 6 1.08 -6.79 -9.52
CA ARG A 6 0.36 -8.06 -9.40
C ARG A 6 -0.40 -8.17 -8.07
N MET A 7 -1.66 -8.58 -8.11
CA MET A 7 -2.49 -8.77 -6.90
C MET A 7 -2.00 -9.90 -5.98
N SER A 8 -1.13 -10.80 -6.47
CA SER A 8 -0.49 -11.86 -5.67
C SER A 8 0.37 -11.33 -4.52
N GLU A 9 0.82 -10.08 -4.59
CA GLU A 9 1.70 -9.48 -3.58
C GLU A 9 0.95 -8.95 -2.35
N LEU A 10 -0.39 -8.89 -2.40
CA LEU A 10 -1.20 -8.36 -1.29
C LEU A 10 -0.98 -9.05 0.06
N PRO A 11 -0.77 -10.38 0.17
CA PRO A 11 -0.44 -11.02 1.44
C PRO A 11 0.86 -10.49 2.06
N ALA A 12 1.90 -10.23 1.25
CA ALA A 12 3.16 -9.69 1.74
C ALA A 12 2.99 -8.28 2.30
N VAL A 13 2.20 -7.43 1.64
CA VAL A 13 1.85 -6.10 2.16
C VAL A 13 1.10 -6.18 3.48
N ARG A 14 0.12 -7.08 3.59
CA ARG A 14 -0.64 -7.28 4.83
C ARG A 14 0.25 -7.74 5.98
N ALA A 15 1.24 -8.59 5.71
CA ALA A 15 2.21 -9.04 6.69
C ALA A 15 3.21 -7.94 7.10
N ALA A 16 3.64 -7.08 6.17
CA ALA A 16 4.54 -5.97 6.45
C ALA A 16 3.86 -4.82 7.21
N ARG A 17 2.56 -4.57 6.95
CA ARG A 17 1.81 -3.46 7.52
C ARG A 17 1.86 -3.34 9.05
N PRO A 18 1.61 -4.38 9.86
CA PRO A 18 1.64 -4.26 11.33
C PRO A 18 3.00 -3.84 11.88
N VAL A 19 4.10 -4.00 11.13
CA VAL A 19 5.44 -3.52 11.50
C VAL A 19 5.51 -1.99 11.50
N HIS A 20 4.66 -1.32 10.70
CA HIS A 20 4.70 0.13 10.49
C HIS A 20 3.45 0.84 11.00
N ILE A 21 2.29 0.18 10.98
CA ILE A 21 1.00 0.74 11.36
C ILE A 21 0.29 -0.28 12.26
N PRO A 22 0.03 0.04 13.53
CA PRO A 22 -0.76 -0.81 14.42
C PRO A 22 -2.13 -1.17 13.85
N ASP A 23 -2.55 -2.42 14.03
CA ASP A 23 -3.74 -2.99 13.40
C ASP A 23 -5.07 -2.39 13.91
N ASP A 24 -5.06 -1.77 15.08
CA ASP A 24 -6.24 -1.11 15.68
C ASP A 24 -6.50 0.30 15.13
N ARG A 25 -5.60 0.82 14.29
CA ARG A 25 -5.66 2.19 13.73
C ARG A 25 -5.30 2.22 12.25
N LEU A 26 -5.70 1.18 11.53
CA LEU A 26 -5.45 1.10 10.09
C LEU A 26 -6.21 2.21 9.34
N PRO A 27 -5.54 2.95 8.44
CA PRO A 27 -6.23 3.89 7.58
C PRO A 27 -7.15 3.15 6.59
N ALA A 28 -8.20 3.81 6.13
CA ALA A 28 -8.96 3.36 4.98
C ALA A 28 -8.02 3.17 3.77
N ALA A 29 -8.18 2.06 3.05
CA ALA A 29 -7.28 1.69 1.97
C ALA A 29 -8.02 1.08 0.78
N SER A 30 -7.54 1.41 -0.42
CA SER A 30 -7.91 0.78 -1.68
C SER A 30 -6.67 0.18 -2.32
N ALA A 31 -6.81 -1.00 -2.92
CA ALA A 31 -5.77 -1.67 -3.69
C ALA A 31 -6.27 -1.96 -5.10
N VAL A 32 -5.48 -1.59 -6.10
CA VAL A 32 -5.79 -1.80 -7.52
C VAL A 32 -4.56 -2.36 -8.24
N GLN A 33 -4.78 -3.13 -9.30
CA GLN A 33 -3.70 -3.57 -10.18
C GLN A 33 -3.48 -2.53 -11.28
N GLY A 34 -2.28 -1.96 -11.33
CA GLY A 34 -1.86 -1.01 -12.37
C GLY A 34 -1.21 -1.72 -13.56
N ALA A 35 -0.99 -0.97 -14.65
CA ALA A 35 -0.33 -1.48 -15.84
C ALA A 35 1.21 -1.50 -15.72
N ALA A 36 1.79 -0.55 -14.99
CA ALA A 36 3.21 -0.42 -14.71
C ALA A 36 3.45 0.52 -13.53
N LEU A 37 4.67 0.52 -12.99
CA LEU A 37 5.17 1.51 -12.03
C LEU A 37 6.28 2.35 -12.66
N VAL A 38 6.74 3.39 -11.96
CA VAL A 38 7.78 4.31 -12.46
C VAL A 38 9.11 3.60 -12.82
N ARG A 39 9.39 2.46 -12.17
CA ARG A 39 10.53 1.59 -12.48
C ARG A 39 10.09 0.12 -12.47
N PRO A 40 10.66 -0.73 -13.33
CA PRO A 40 10.22 -2.12 -13.48
C PRO A 40 10.58 -3.02 -12.30
N GLU A 41 11.51 -2.62 -11.43
CA GLU A 41 11.87 -3.40 -10.23
C GLU A 41 10.90 -3.17 -9.07
N PHE A 42 10.02 -2.18 -9.17
CA PHE A 42 9.05 -1.89 -8.13
C PHE A 42 7.84 -2.81 -8.25
N LEU A 43 7.38 -3.33 -7.12
CA LEU A 43 6.23 -4.25 -7.05
C LEU A 43 4.94 -3.58 -6.57
N ILE A 44 5.11 -2.45 -5.88
CA ILE A 44 4.03 -1.69 -5.24
C ILE A 44 4.40 -0.21 -5.15
N GLU A 45 3.40 0.65 -5.27
CA GLU A 45 3.46 2.06 -4.90
C GLU A 45 2.32 2.38 -3.94
N VAL A 46 2.62 3.14 -2.88
CA VAL A 46 1.66 3.51 -1.84
C VAL A 46 1.51 5.03 -1.82
N GLU A 47 0.33 5.50 -2.18
CA GLU A 47 -0.09 6.87 -1.97
C GLU A 47 -0.81 6.98 -0.62
N ALA A 48 -0.21 7.73 0.31
CA ALA A 48 -0.69 7.85 1.68
C ALA A 48 -1.18 9.27 1.97
N PHE A 49 -2.31 9.35 2.68
CA PHE A 49 -2.90 10.60 3.14
C PHE A 49 -2.96 10.59 4.66
N ALA A 50 -2.73 11.73 5.28
CA ALA A 50 -2.84 11.92 6.71
C ALA A 50 -3.49 13.27 7.02
N VAL A 51 -4.30 13.31 8.07
CA VAL A 51 -4.75 14.57 8.67
C VAL A 51 -3.71 14.95 9.72
N VAL A 52 -3.04 16.07 9.48
CA VAL A 52 -2.23 16.74 10.52
C VAL A 52 -3.13 17.76 11.20
N ALA A 53 -3.08 17.84 12.53
CA ALA A 53 -3.82 18.86 13.27
C ALA A 53 -3.53 20.26 12.69
N PRO A 54 -4.50 21.20 12.73
CA PRO A 54 -4.23 22.58 12.36
C PRO A 54 -3.13 23.22 13.21
#